data_AF-A0A4Q5RAI9-F1
#
_entry.id   AF-A0A4Q5RAI9-F1
#
_cell.length_a   1.000
_cell.length_b   1.000
_cell.length_c   1.000
_cell.angle_alpha   90.00
_cell.angle_beta   90.00
_cell.angle_gamma   90.00
#
_symmetry.space_group_name_H-M   'P 1'
#
loop_
_entity.id
_entity.type
_entity.pdbx_description
1 polymer ?
#
loop_
_entity_poly.entity_id
_entity_poly.type
_entity_poly.pdbx_seq_one_letter_code
_entity_poly.pdbx_strand_id
1 'polypeptide(L)'
;MPAPIFGPIGQAQPGDLFHSRLELSLLGQHRPRRAGVCATAAAGAESIILADQYEDDEIHEAHFWYAGHGGRDAETGRQVSNQELTSRNHALLRSQETGRPVRVFRRVDAAPALWQFRYEGLWRVVAHTYGPGRSGFLVYRFRLEPFSTES
;
A
#
# COMPACT_ATOMS: atom_id res chain seq x y z
N MET A 1 -12.13 17.40 1.23
CA MET A 1 -11.55 16.21 1.89
C MET A 1 -10.67 16.68 3.03
N PRO A 2 -10.59 15.96 4.16
CA PRO A 2 -9.64 16.29 5.22
C PRO A 2 -8.21 16.26 4.69
N ALA A 3 -7.33 17.06 5.31
CA ALA A 3 -5.92 17.11 4.96
C ALA A 3 -5.27 15.71 5.09
N PRO A 4 -4.31 15.36 4.23
CA PRO A 4 -3.59 14.10 4.35
C PRO A 4 -2.83 13.97 5.69
N ILE A 5 -2.95 12.81 6.35
CA ILE A 5 -2.32 12.53 7.65
C ILE A 5 -1.25 11.45 7.48
N PHE A 6 0.00 11.82 7.76
CA PHE A 6 1.16 10.93 7.69
C PHE A 6 1.63 10.54 9.09
N GLY A 7 2.22 9.36 9.21
CA GLY A 7 2.66 8.81 10.49
C GLY A 7 1.55 8.07 11.25
N PRO A 8 1.70 7.88 12.57
CA PRO A 8 0.77 7.10 13.36
C PRO A 8 -0.57 7.83 13.53
N ILE A 9 -1.63 7.06 13.74
CA ILE A 9 -2.97 7.57 14.05
C ILE A 9 -3.48 6.83 15.28
N GLY A 10 -3.99 7.59 16.25
CA GLY A 10 -4.48 7.05 17.52
C GLY A 10 -3.38 6.31 18.29
N GLN A 11 -3.74 5.14 18.83
CA GLN A 11 -2.86 4.31 19.66
C GLN A 11 -2.43 3.02 18.95
N ALA A 12 -2.68 2.89 17.65
CA ALA A 12 -2.40 1.65 16.92
C ALA A 12 -0.90 1.34 16.90
N GLN A 13 -0.55 0.11 17.27
CA GLN A 13 0.80 -0.41 17.32
C GLN A 13 1.02 -1.49 16.26
N PRO A 14 2.24 -1.65 15.72
CA PRO A 14 2.56 -2.78 14.85
C PRO A 14 2.15 -4.10 15.51
N GLY A 15 1.42 -4.94 14.78
CA GLY A 15 0.81 -6.17 15.29
C GLY A 15 -0.70 -6.07 15.54
N ASP A 16 -1.25 -4.88 15.74
CA ASP A 16 -2.69 -4.69 15.95
C ASP A 16 -3.50 -5.19 14.76
N LEU A 17 -4.63 -5.83 15.08
CA LEU A 17 -5.54 -6.40 14.08
C LEU A 17 -6.79 -5.54 13.90
N PHE A 18 -7.20 -5.40 12.64
CA PHE A 18 -8.42 -4.72 12.23
C PHE A 18 -9.25 -5.70 11.38
N HIS A 19 -10.54 -5.79 11.66
CA HIS A 19 -11.47 -6.76 11.09
C HIS A 19 -11.91 -6.40 9.67
N SER A 20 -11.91 -5.11 9.30
CA SER A 20 -12.43 -4.71 7.99
C SER A 20 -11.86 -3.39 7.44
N ARG A 21 -12.01 -3.21 6.12
CA ARG A 21 -11.76 -1.91 5.45
C ARG A 21 -12.66 -0.79 5.99
N LEU A 22 -13.88 -1.13 6.45
CA LEU A 22 -14.79 -0.17 7.04
C LEU A 22 -14.27 0.32 8.39
N GLU A 23 -13.81 -0.59 9.24
CA GLU A 23 -13.17 -0.25 10.52
C GLU A 23 -11.95 0.64 10.32
N LEU A 24 -11.04 0.28 9.41
CA LEU A 24 -9.88 1.11 9.07
C LEU A 24 -10.28 2.51 8.57
N SER A 25 -11.40 2.61 7.83
CA SER A 25 -11.92 3.88 7.34
C SER A 25 -12.52 4.73 8.46
N LEU A 26 -13.28 4.12 9.37
CA LEU A 26 -13.92 4.81 10.50
C LEU A 26 -12.89 5.30 11.52
N LEU A 27 -11.81 4.54 11.74
CA LEU A 27 -10.70 4.91 12.62
C LEU A 27 -9.67 5.83 11.96
N GLY A 28 -9.84 6.17 10.67
CA GLY A 28 -8.90 7.03 9.93
C GLY A 28 -7.58 6.37 9.52
N GLN A 29 -7.34 5.11 9.94
CA GLN A 29 -6.15 4.31 9.63
C GLN A 29 -5.89 4.18 8.12
N HIS A 30 -6.94 3.83 7.37
CA HIS A 30 -6.94 3.75 5.91
C HIS A 30 -8.33 4.13 5.38
N ARG A 31 -8.45 5.37 4.91
CA ARG A 31 -9.75 6.00 4.54
C ARG A 31 -10.48 5.32 3.37
N PRO A 32 -9.82 4.83 2.31
CA PRO A 32 -10.50 4.15 1.21
C PRO A 32 -11.10 2.80 1.60
N ARG A 33 -12.35 2.57 1.22
CA ARG A 33 -13.04 1.28 1.49
C ARG A 33 -12.72 0.18 0.48
N ARG A 34 -12.09 0.52 -0.65
CA ARG A 34 -11.78 -0.41 -1.76
C ARG A 34 -10.34 -0.30 -2.25
N ALA A 35 -9.86 0.91 -2.50
CA ALA A 35 -8.53 1.12 -3.07
C ALA A 35 -7.43 0.58 -2.14
N GLY A 36 -6.38 -0.01 -2.71
CA GLY A 36 -5.20 -0.45 -1.96
C GLY A 36 -4.38 0.70 -1.37
N VAL A 37 -4.47 1.90 -1.97
CA VAL A 37 -3.64 3.07 -1.63
C VAL A 37 -4.54 4.24 -1.22
N CYS A 38 -4.29 4.80 -0.02
CA CYS A 38 -4.84 6.06 0.46
C CYS A 38 -3.84 7.17 0.15
N ALA A 39 -4.13 8.00 -0.85
CA ALA A 39 -3.16 8.96 -1.33
C ALA A 39 -3.77 10.13 -2.11
N THR A 40 -2.97 11.18 -2.27
CA THR A 40 -3.19 12.23 -3.27
C THR A 40 -1.92 12.45 -4.07
N ALA A 41 -2.04 12.75 -5.37
CA ALA A 41 -0.87 12.97 -6.23
C ALA A 41 0.05 14.09 -5.71
N ALA A 42 -0.50 15.10 -5.05
CA ALA A 42 0.24 16.23 -4.51
C ALA A 42 1.00 15.92 -3.20
N ALA A 43 0.37 15.18 -2.28
CA ALA A 43 0.92 14.97 -0.93
C ALA A 43 1.70 13.66 -0.77
N GLY A 44 1.38 12.65 -1.58
CA GLY A 44 1.88 11.28 -1.41
C GLY A 44 0.83 10.34 -0.81
N ALA A 45 1.29 9.15 -0.42
CA ALA A 45 0.50 8.08 0.19
C ALA A 45 0.55 8.15 1.72
N GLU A 46 -0.62 8.12 2.34
CA GLU A 46 -0.77 8.09 3.80
C GLU A 46 -0.74 6.66 4.33
N SER A 47 -1.36 5.74 3.57
CA SER A 47 -1.39 4.32 3.91
C SER A 47 -1.64 3.42 2.71
N ILE A 48 -1.15 2.18 2.81
CA ILE A 48 -1.37 1.13 1.80
C ILE A 48 -1.82 -0.17 2.43
N ILE A 49 -2.42 -1.02 1.61
CA ILE A 49 -2.83 -2.37 1.99
C ILE A 49 -2.15 -3.39 1.10
N LEU A 50 -1.45 -4.31 1.75
CA LEU A 50 -0.78 -5.46 1.17
C LEU A 50 -1.69 -6.68 1.38
N ALA A 51 -2.40 -7.08 0.33
CA ALA A 51 -3.43 -8.12 0.42
C ALA A 51 -3.18 -9.31 -0.50
N ASP A 52 -1.98 -9.44 -1.08
CA ASP A 52 -1.62 -10.51 -2.02
C ASP A 52 -2.61 -10.59 -3.19
N GLN A 53 -2.92 -9.42 -3.76
CA GLN A 53 -3.86 -9.30 -4.87
C GLN A 53 -3.16 -9.08 -6.19
N TYR A 54 -1.87 -8.74 -6.19
CA TYR A 54 -1.09 -8.50 -7.39
C TYR A 54 -0.02 -9.57 -7.46
N GLU A 55 0.07 -10.24 -8.61
CA GLU A 55 1.09 -11.27 -8.86
C GLU A 55 2.52 -10.73 -8.76
N ASP A 56 2.69 -9.41 -8.95
CA ASP A 56 3.97 -8.70 -8.88
C ASP A 56 4.29 -8.14 -7.48
N ASP A 57 3.47 -8.40 -6.45
CA ASP A 57 3.88 -8.12 -5.07
C ASP A 57 4.99 -9.11 -4.65
N GLU A 58 6.07 -8.61 -4.05
CA GLU A 58 7.17 -9.43 -3.51
C GLU A 58 7.49 -9.01 -2.09
N ILE A 59 7.43 -9.96 -1.15
CA ILE A 59 7.64 -9.71 0.28
C ILE A 59 8.95 -10.35 0.68
N HIS A 60 9.86 -9.56 1.24
CA HIS A 60 11.11 -10.02 1.86
C HIS A 60 11.08 -9.73 3.36
N GLU A 61 12.08 -10.22 4.09
CA GLU A 61 12.17 -10.05 5.55
C GLU A 61 12.27 -8.57 5.96
N ALA A 62 13.11 -7.80 5.27
CA ALA A 62 13.40 -6.40 5.61
C ALA A 62 12.74 -5.36 4.70
N HIS A 63 12.14 -5.78 3.57
CA HIS A 63 11.54 -4.88 2.60
C HIS A 63 10.45 -5.59 1.78
N PHE A 64 9.64 -4.85 1.04
CA PHE A 64 8.77 -5.44 0.03
C PHE A 64 8.67 -4.57 -1.21
N TRP A 65 8.33 -5.19 -2.34
CA TRP A 65 7.94 -4.53 -3.56
C TRP A 65 6.43 -4.57 -3.70
N TYR A 66 5.83 -3.38 -3.81
CA TYR A 66 4.40 -3.17 -3.98
C TYR A 66 4.08 -2.87 -5.44
N ALA A 67 3.19 -3.64 -6.04
CA ALA A 67 2.72 -3.40 -7.39
C ALA A 67 1.81 -2.16 -7.45
N GLY A 68 2.04 -1.33 -8.45
CA GLY A 68 1.20 -0.19 -8.77
C GLY A 68 -0.20 -0.62 -9.17
N HIS A 69 -1.10 0.37 -9.28
CA HIS A 69 -2.48 0.13 -9.68
C HIS A 69 -2.68 0.38 -11.18
N GLY A 70 -3.45 -0.48 -11.84
CA GLY A 70 -3.94 -0.28 -13.22
C GLY A 70 -3.65 -1.48 -14.13
N GLY A 71 -4.23 -1.44 -15.34
CA GLY A 71 -4.03 -2.46 -16.37
C GLY A 71 -4.52 -3.86 -16.01
N ARG A 72 -5.51 -3.96 -15.11
CA ARG A 72 -6.06 -5.24 -14.64
C ARG A 72 -7.50 -5.42 -15.09
N ASP A 73 -7.83 -6.67 -15.41
CA ASP A 73 -9.20 -7.09 -15.65
C ASP A 73 -10.00 -7.08 -14.34
N ALA A 74 -11.23 -6.54 -14.38
CA ALA A 74 -12.01 -6.29 -13.18
C ALA A 74 -12.61 -7.56 -12.56
N GLU A 75 -12.79 -8.62 -13.35
CA GLU A 75 -13.40 -9.87 -12.92
C GLU A 75 -12.34 -10.85 -12.38
N THR A 76 -11.27 -11.05 -13.15
CA THR A 76 -10.20 -12.00 -12.83
C THR A 76 -9.10 -11.39 -11.98
N GLY A 77 -8.97 -10.06 -11.99
CA GLY A 77 -7.85 -9.38 -11.37
C GLY A 77 -6.51 -9.63 -12.07
N ARG A 78 -6.45 -10.25 -13.24
CA ARG A 78 -5.17 -10.46 -13.92
C ARG A 78 -4.68 -9.19 -14.60
N GLN A 79 -3.37 -9.06 -14.74
CA GLN A 79 -2.78 -7.98 -15.55
C GLN A 79 -3.06 -8.29 -17.03
N VAL A 80 -3.67 -7.34 -17.75
CA VAL A 80 -4.09 -7.49 -19.16
C VAL A 80 -3.60 -6.36 -20.07
N SER A 81 -2.97 -5.33 -19.49
CA SER A 81 -2.34 -4.25 -20.23
C SER A 81 -1.23 -3.60 -19.41
N ASN A 82 -0.41 -2.75 -20.03
CA ASN A 82 0.60 -1.96 -19.33
C ASN A 82 -0.06 -1.01 -18.33
N GLN A 83 0.56 -0.86 -17.16
CA GLN A 83 0.17 0.16 -16.21
C GLN A 83 0.54 1.55 -16.72
N GLU A 84 -0.35 2.49 -16.46
CA GLU A 84 -0.16 3.91 -16.73
C GLU A 84 0.21 4.66 -15.44
N LEU A 85 0.76 5.86 -15.61
CA LEU A 85 1.05 6.74 -14.48
C LEU A 85 -0.21 7.43 -13.95
N THR A 86 -1.10 6.64 -13.37
CA THR A 86 -2.33 7.13 -12.73
C THR A 86 -2.04 7.94 -11.47
N SER A 87 -3.04 8.66 -10.95
CA SER A 87 -2.91 9.49 -9.74
C SER A 87 -2.39 8.73 -8.51
N ARG A 88 -2.68 7.42 -8.39
CA ARG A 88 -2.19 6.57 -7.29
C ARG A 88 -0.72 6.22 -7.45
N ASN A 89 -0.30 5.85 -8.66
CA ASN A 89 1.10 5.54 -8.96
C ASN A 89 1.95 6.80 -8.83
N HIS A 90 1.44 7.95 -9.31
CA HIS A 90 2.07 9.25 -9.11
C HIS A 90 2.22 9.62 -7.63
N ALA A 91 1.22 9.27 -6.78
CA ALA A 91 1.34 9.53 -5.36
C ALA A 91 2.38 8.66 -4.65
N LEU A 92 2.62 7.43 -5.12
CA LEU A 92 3.70 6.59 -4.61
C LEU A 92 5.08 7.12 -5.04
N LEU A 93 5.22 7.61 -6.28
CA LEU A 93 6.41 8.37 -6.70
C LEU A 93 6.63 9.59 -5.80
N ARG A 94 5.58 10.36 -5.54
CA ARG A 94 5.63 11.50 -4.61
C ARG A 94 6.04 11.09 -3.19
N SER A 95 5.65 9.90 -2.76
CA SER A 95 6.06 9.37 -1.45
C SER A 95 7.55 9.05 -1.42
N GLN A 96 8.10 8.55 -2.52
CA GLN A 96 9.55 8.38 -2.68
C GLN A 96 10.29 9.71 -2.63
N GLU A 97 9.81 10.72 -3.36
CA GLU A 97 10.41 12.07 -3.36
C GLU A 97 10.43 12.71 -1.98
N THR A 98 9.34 12.54 -1.23
CA THR A 98 9.16 13.23 0.07
C THR A 98 9.69 12.45 1.26
N GLY A 99 9.95 11.15 1.09
CA GLY A 99 10.42 10.26 2.17
C GLY A 99 9.45 10.12 3.35
N ARG A 100 8.18 10.54 3.18
CA ARG A 100 7.20 10.57 4.28
C ARG A 100 6.77 9.17 4.69
N PRO A 101 6.43 8.96 5.97
CA PRO A 101 5.97 7.66 6.45
C PRO A 101 4.60 7.29 5.87
N VAL A 102 4.49 6.03 5.45
CA VAL A 102 3.31 5.36 4.91
C VAL A 102 2.92 4.26 5.89
N ARG A 103 1.68 4.28 6.40
CA ARG A 103 1.16 3.16 7.21
C ARG A 103 0.91 1.94 6.33
N VAL A 104 1.37 0.77 6.74
CA VAL A 104 1.17 -0.48 5.98
C VAL A 104 0.23 -1.40 6.74
N PHE A 105 -0.77 -1.92 6.05
CA PHE A 105 -1.69 -2.92 6.58
C PHE A 105 -1.61 -4.19 5.73
N ARG A 106 -1.29 -5.33 6.34
CA ARG A 106 -1.20 -6.62 5.66
C ARG A 106 -2.43 -7.46 5.93
N ARG A 107 -3.03 -8.05 4.90
CA ARG A 107 -4.03 -9.10 5.09
C ARG A 107 -3.32 -10.36 5.58
N VAL A 108 -3.76 -10.89 6.71
CA VAL A 108 -3.23 -12.10 7.34
C VAL A 108 -4.36 -13.05 7.71
N ASP A 109 -4.12 -14.35 7.58
CA ASP A 109 -5.06 -15.36 8.07
C ASP A 109 -5.02 -15.37 9.60
N ALA A 110 -6.17 -15.20 10.24
CA ALA A 110 -6.24 -14.95 11.69
C ALA A 110 -7.57 -15.42 12.29
N ALA A 111 -7.55 -16.61 12.90
CA ALA A 111 -8.69 -17.20 13.59
C ALA A 111 -9.23 -16.30 14.73
N PRO A 112 -10.55 -16.30 15.00
CA PRO A 112 -11.58 -17.14 14.39
C PRO A 112 -12.08 -16.66 13.01
N ALA A 113 -11.63 -15.49 12.54
CA ALA A 113 -11.95 -14.99 11.21
C ALA A 113 -11.11 -15.71 10.13
N LEU A 114 -11.56 -15.66 8.87
CA LEU A 114 -10.75 -16.17 7.75
C LEU A 114 -9.48 -15.32 7.57
N TRP A 115 -9.61 -14.00 7.69
CA TRP A 115 -8.51 -13.06 7.59
C TRP A 115 -8.80 -11.75 8.34
N GLN A 116 -7.75 -11.02 8.70
CA GLN A 116 -7.78 -9.70 9.31
C GLN A 116 -6.70 -8.81 8.67
N PHE A 117 -6.75 -7.50 8.91
CA PHE A 117 -5.69 -6.57 8.53
C PHE A 117 -4.78 -6.32 9.74
N ARG A 118 -3.54 -6.79 9.67
CA ARG A 118 -2.52 -6.46 10.67
C ARG A 118 -1.83 -5.16 10.30
N TYR A 119 -1.69 -4.26 11.25
CA TYR A 119 -0.86 -3.07 11.07
C TYR A 119 0.63 -3.45 11.15
N GLU A 120 1.39 -3.15 10.11
CA GLU A 120 2.83 -3.48 9.99
C GLU A 120 3.72 -2.29 10.36
N GLY A 121 3.14 -1.22 10.91
CA GLY A 121 3.86 -0.01 11.27
C GLY A 121 4.03 0.97 10.11
N LEU A 122 5.02 1.85 10.27
CA LEU A 122 5.37 2.89 9.30
C LEU A 122 6.49 2.41 8.40
N TRP A 123 6.35 2.72 7.12
CA TRP A 123 7.27 2.37 6.06
C TRP A 123 7.54 3.60 5.20
N ARG A 124 8.56 3.57 4.34
CA ARG A 124 8.81 4.60 3.33
C ARG A 124 9.07 3.97 1.99
N VAL A 125 8.65 4.66 0.93
CA VAL A 125 9.01 4.29 -0.45
C VAL A 125 10.45 4.74 -0.68
N VAL A 126 11.34 3.82 -1.04
CA VAL A 126 12.77 4.09 -1.24
C VAL A 126 13.21 3.99 -2.69
N ALA A 127 12.47 3.26 -3.52
CA ALA A 127 12.76 3.10 -4.94
C ALA A 127 11.50 2.73 -5.72
N HIS A 128 11.56 2.91 -7.03
CA HIS A 128 10.55 2.40 -7.95
C HIS A 128 11.19 1.87 -9.24
N THR A 129 10.47 1.00 -9.92
CA THR A 129 10.78 0.55 -11.28
C THR A 129 9.53 0.59 -12.14
N TYR A 130 9.69 0.79 -13.44
CA TYR A 130 8.66 0.54 -14.45
C TYR A 130 9.22 -0.40 -15.49
N GLY A 131 8.71 -1.63 -15.52
CA GLY A 131 9.27 -2.69 -16.35
C GLY A 131 8.36 -3.91 -16.43
N PRO A 132 8.76 -4.94 -17.19
CA PRO A 132 7.94 -6.15 -17.37
C PRO A 132 7.64 -6.83 -16.02
N GLY A 133 6.34 -7.01 -15.73
CA GLY A 133 5.83 -7.87 -14.66
C GLY A 133 5.72 -9.33 -15.09
N ARG A 134 5.15 -10.17 -14.22
CA ARG A 134 5.05 -11.63 -14.44
C ARG A 134 4.19 -12.01 -15.64
N SER A 135 3.14 -11.25 -15.94
CA SER A 135 2.33 -11.42 -17.16
C SER A 135 2.93 -10.76 -18.43
N GLY A 136 4.15 -10.22 -18.37
CA GLY A 136 4.84 -9.59 -19.51
C GLY A 136 4.42 -8.15 -19.82
N PHE A 137 3.41 -7.61 -19.13
CA PHE A 137 3.02 -6.21 -19.22
C PHE A 137 3.91 -5.32 -18.34
N LEU A 138 4.05 -4.05 -18.71
CA LEU A 138 4.79 -3.08 -17.91
C LEU A 138 4.03 -2.71 -16.63
N VAL A 139 4.68 -2.85 -15.49
CA VAL A 139 4.09 -2.63 -14.15
C VAL A 139 4.99 -1.66 -13.37
N TYR A 140 4.37 -0.72 -12.66
CA TYR A 140 5.09 0.06 -11.66
C TYR A 140 5.30 -0.82 -10.42
N ARG A 141 6.52 -0.86 -9.88
CA ARG A 141 6.80 -1.53 -8.61
C ARG A 141 7.50 -0.55 -7.69
N PHE A 142 7.10 -0.52 -6.43
CA PHE A 142 7.61 0.41 -5.44
C PHE A 142 8.24 -0.39 -4.31
N ARG A 143 9.52 -0.14 -4.01
CA ARG A 143 10.20 -0.74 -2.87
C ARG A 143 9.88 0.05 -1.62
N LEU A 144 9.38 -0.62 -0.60
CA LEU A 144 9.17 -0.04 0.72
C LEU A 144 10.07 -0.72 1.75
N GLU A 145 10.57 0.10 2.68
CA GLU A 145 11.38 -0.32 3.83
C GLU A 145 10.80 0.26 5.13
N PRO A 146 11.03 -0.38 6.30
CA PRO A 146 10.61 0.15 7.58
C PRO A 146 11.07 1.60 7.78
N PHE A 147 10.17 2.44 8.27
CA PHE A 147 10.46 3.83 8.58
C PHE A 147 11.03 3.92 9.99
N SER A 148 12.34 3.95 10.10
CA SER A 148 13.04 4.30 11.33
C SER A 148 13.20 5.82 11.38
N THR A 149 12.67 6.46 12.41
CA THR A 149 13.16 7.77 12.81
C THR A 149 14.53 7.54 13.46
N GLU A 150 15.61 7.79 12.72
CA GLU A 150 16.91 7.99 13.40
C GLU A 150 16.70 9.10 14.44
N SER A 151 17.05 8.78 15.69
CA SER A 151 16.92 9.67 16.84
C SER A 151 18.06 10.68 16.86
#